data_AF-A0A382U6G0-F1
#
_entry.id   AF-A0A382U6G0-F1
#
_cell.length_a   1.000
_cell.length_b   1.000
_cell.length_c   1.000
_cell.angle_alpha   90.00
_cell.angle_beta   90.00
_cell.angle_gamma   90.00
#
_symmetry.space_group_name_H-M   'P 1'
#
loop_
_entity.id
_entity.type
_entity.pdbx_description
1 polymer ?
#
loop_
_entity_poly.entity_id
_entity_poly.type
_entity_poly.pdbx_seq_one_letter_code
_entity_poly.pdbx_strand_id
1 'polypeptide(L)' 'MIGTMSGDLTEFQRWATGNLVENRNRGIYGEWLVGQALGVIGDDEVRQEWDAVDLYFDGLTIEVKTSGV' A
#
# COMPACT_ATOMS: atom_id res chain seq x y z
N MET A 1 -7.30 -11.00 -33.00
CA MET A 1 -8.11 -11.29 -31.80
C MET A 1 -8.11 -10.04 -30.95
N ILE A 2 -9.25 -9.38 -30.80
CA ILE A 2 -9.40 -8.32 -29.80
C ILE A 2 -9.86 -9.06 -28.55
N GLY A 3 -8.95 -9.29 -27.61
CA GLY A 3 -9.27 -10.00 -26.37
C GLY A 3 -10.31 -9.20 -25.60
N THR A 4 -11.36 -9.87 -25.14
CA THR A 4 -12.38 -9.31 -24.26
C THR A 4 -11.66 -8.66 -23.07
N MET A 5 -11.83 -7.35 -22.88
CA MET A 5 -11.38 -6.71 -21.65
C MET A 5 -12.23 -7.26 -20.51
N SER A 6 -11.62 -8.09 -19.68
CA SER A 6 -12.20 -8.47 -18.40
C SER A 6 -12.31 -7.18 -17.57
N GLY A 7 -13.52 -6.86 -17.12
CA GLY A 7 -13.76 -5.74 -16.19
C GLY A 7 -13.42 -6.09 -14.75
N ASP A 8 -12.52 -7.06 -14.52
CA ASP A 8 -12.16 -7.52 -13.19
C ASP A 8 -11.22 -6.49 -12.52
N LEU A 9 -11.75 -5.83 -11.50
CA LEU A 9 -10.98 -4.91 -10.65
C LEU A 9 -9.75 -5.59 -10.04
N THR A 10 -9.79 -6.91 -9.83
CA THR A 10 -8.64 -7.69 -9.35
C THR A 10 -7.48 -7.67 -10.33
N GLU A 11 -7.76 -7.77 -11.64
CA GLU A 11 -6.71 -7.71 -12.67
C GLU A 11 -6.06 -6.32 -12.72
N PHE A 12 -6.87 -5.26 -12.62
CA PHE A 12 -6.36 -3.89 -12.52
C PHE A 12 -5.50 -3.70 -11.27
N GLN A 13 -5.98 -4.13 -10.09
CA GLN A 13 -5.22 -4.06 -8.84
C GLN A 13 -3.87 -4.78 -8.97
N ARG A 14 -3.86 -6.00 -9.51
CA ARG A 14 -2.60 -6.75 -9.73
C ARG A 14 -1.67 -6.05 -10.71
N TRP A 15 -2.19 -5.47 -11.80
CA TRP A 15 -1.37 -4.72 -12.75
C TRP A 15 -0.78 -3.45 -12.14
N ALA A 16 -1.55 -2.73 -11.32
CA ALA A 16 -1.14 -1.47 -10.71
C ALA A 16 -0.17 -1.64 -9.52
N THR A 17 -0.41 -2.63 -8.66
CA THR A 17 0.34 -2.78 -7.37
C THR A 17 1.12 -4.09 -7.25
N GLY A 18 1.02 -5.01 -8.22
CA GLY A 18 1.56 -6.37 -8.09
C GLY A 18 3.08 -6.48 -8.08
N ASN A 19 3.80 -5.46 -8.56
CA ASN A 19 5.25 -5.40 -8.41
C ASN A 19 5.61 -4.67 -7.12
N LEU A 20 5.85 -5.41 -6.03
CA LEU A 20 6.24 -4.86 -4.74
C LEU A 20 7.75 -4.54 -4.62
N VAL A 21 8.54 -4.86 -5.65
CA VAL A 21 9.99 -4.57 -5.66
C VAL A 21 10.25 -3.16 -6.17
N GLU A 22 9.37 -2.57 -6.98
CA GLU A 22 9.54 -1.19 -7.43
C GLU A 22 9.38 -0.17 -6.30
N ASN A 23 10.05 0.97 -6.43
CA ASN A 23 10.23 1.91 -5.31
C ASN A 23 8.93 2.41 -4.69
N ARG A 24 7.90 2.71 -5.51
CA ARG A 24 6.64 3.26 -5.02
C ARG A 24 5.84 2.19 -4.28
N ASN A 25 5.55 1.06 -4.93
CA ASN A 25 4.76 0.00 -4.31
C ASN A 25 5.47 -0.64 -3.11
N ARG A 26 6.80 -0.72 -3.10
CA ARG A 26 7.56 -1.20 -1.94
C ARG A 26 7.32 -0.34 -0.71
N GLY A 27 7.35 0.98 -0.87
CA GLY A 27 7.07 1.93 0.21
C GLY A 27 5.66 1.76 0.76
N ILE A 28 4.66 1.75 -0.13
CA ILE A 28 3.25 1.56 0.24
C ILE A 28 3.03 0.23 0.97
N TYR A 29 3.65 -0.85 0.49
CA TYR A 29 3.54 -2.16 1.13
C TYR A 29 4.22 -2.19 2.51
N GLY A 30 5.36 -1.51 2.67
CA GLY A 30 6.01 -1.39 3.98
C GLY A 30 5.18 -0.61 4.99
N GLU A 31 4.60 0.52 4.58
CA GLU A 31 3.66 1.31 5.38
C GLU A 31 2.48 0.43 5.84
N TRP A 32 1.85 -0.29 4.91
CA TRP A 32 0.76 -1.21 5.23
C TRP A 32 1.18 -2.31 6.21
N LEU A 33 2.32 -2.97 5.97
CA LEU A 33 2.82 -4.03 6.87
C LEU A 33 3.05 -3.54 8.30
N VAL A 34 3.65 -2.36 8.47
CA VAL A 34 3.87 -1.77 9.80
C VAL A 34 2.54 -1.41 10.45
N GLY A 35 1.62 -0.78 9.71
CA GLY A 35 0.30 -0.42 10.24
C GLY A 35 -0.53 -1.63 10.66
N GLN A 36 -0.47 -2.74 9.89
CA GLN A 36 -1.08 -4.02 10.27
C GLN A 36 -0.48 -4.57 11.57
N ALA A 37 0.84 -4.56 11.72
CA ALA A 37 1.51 -5.04 12.93
C ALA A 37 1.17 -4.21 14.18
N LEU A 38 0.92 -2.91 14.01
CA LEU A 38 0.49 -1.99 15.07
C LEU A 38 -1.03 -2.03 15.33
N GLY A 39 -1.81 -2.65 14.45
CA GLY A 39 -3.27 -2.70 14.55
C GLY A 39 -3.96 -1.35 14.33
N VAL A 40 -3.38 -0.48 13.51
CA VAL A 40 -3.87 0.90 13.27
C VAL A 40 -4.55 1.09 11.91
N ILE A 41 -4.63 0.04 11.09
CA ILE A 41 -5.31 0.05 9.79
C ILE A 41 -6.67 -0.66 9.94
N GLY A 42 -7.76 0.02 9.56
CA GLY A 42 -9.10 -0.57 9.51
C GLY A 42 -9.30 -1.53 8.33
N ASP A 43 -10.27 -2.45 8.45
CA ASP A 43 -10.54 -3.51 7.46
C ASP A 43 -10.85 -2.99 6.04
N ASP A 44 -11.48 -1.82 5.93
CA ASP A 44 -11.86 -1.17 4.67
C ASP A 44 -11.14 0.17 4.43
N GLU A 45 -10.05 0.41 5.18
CA GLU A 45 -9.31 1.66 5.08
C GLU A 45 -8.51 1.74 3.79
N VAL A 46 -8.62 2.87 3.10
CA VAL A 46 -7.86 3.18 1.89
C VAL A 46 -6.79 4.20 2.24
N ARG A 47 -5.54 3.86 1.92
CA ARG A 47 -4.39 4.74 2.12
C ARG A 47 -4.62 6.11 1.46
N GLN A 48 -4.43 7.17 2.24
CA GLN A 48 -4.41 8.53 1.71
C GLN A 48 -3.04 8.87 1.10
N GLU A 49 -3.02 9.23 -0.18
CA GLU A 49 -1.78 9.69 -0.81
C GLU A 49 -1.42 11.10 -0.33
N TRP A 50 -0.14 11.33 -0.01
CA TRP A 50 0.40 12.60 0.48
C TRP A 50 -0.15 13.06 1.84
N ASP A 51 -0.47 12.11 2.72
CA ASP A 51 -0.72 12.45 4.11
C ASP A 51 0.53 13.07 4.77
N ALA A 52 0.33 13.81 5.86
CA ALA A 52 1.40 14.49 6.57
C ALA A 52 2.37 13.52 7.27
N VAL A 53 1.90 12.33 7.62
CA VAL A 53 2.65 11.24 8.24
C VAL A 53 2.09 9.90 7.74
N ASP A 54 2.89 8.84 7.78
CA ASP A 54 2.45 7.53 7.31
C ASP A 54 1.51 6.85 8.31
N LEU A 55 1.83 6.86 9.62
CA LEU A 55 1.02 6.20 10.66
C LEU A 55 1.01 7.00 11.97
N TYR A 56 -0.07 6.86 12.73
CA TYR A 56 -0.18 7.32 14.12
C TYR A 56 -0.28 6.12 15.05
N PHE A 57 0.54 6.09 16.10
CA PHE A 57 0.48 5.02 17.11
C PHE A 57 0.92 5.56 18.47
N ASP A 58 0.06 5.38 19.49
CA ASP A 58 0.35 5.75 20.88
C ASP A 58 0.85 7.20 21.06
N GLY A 59 0.22 8.15 20.35
CA GLY A 59 0.59 9.58 20.37
C GLY A 59 1.86 9.94 19.58
N LEU A 60 2.50 8.97 18.92
CA LEU A 60 3.64 9.18 18.03
C LEU A 60 3.21 9.25 16.58
N THR A 61 3.93 10.06 15.81
CA THR A 61 3.91 10.06 14.34
C THR A 61 5.02 9.17 13.83
N ILE A 62 4.71 8.30 12.88
CA ILE A 62 5.65 7.32 12.32
C ILE A 62 5.79 7.57 10.82
N GLU A 63 7.03 7.68 10.36
CA GLU A 63 7.41 7.66 8.95
C GLU A 63 8.05 6.31 8.62
N VAL A 64 7.57 5.62 7.60
CA VAL A 64 8.05 4.32 7.17
C VAL A 64 8.93 4.47 5.92
N LYS A 65 10.12 3.88 5.97
CA LYS A 65 11.05 3.85 4.83
C LYS A 65 11.49 2.42 4.56
N THR A 66 11.23 1.96 3.33
CA THR A 66 11.61 0.61 2.89
C THR A 66 12.86 0.63 2.03
N SER A 67 13.83 -0.21 2.39
CA SER A 67 14.96 -0.54 1.54
C SER A 67 14.77 -1.89 0.85
N GLY A 68 15.49 -2.10 -0.23
CA GLY A 68 15.61 -3.38 -0.94
C GLY A 68 17.02 -3.50 -1.49
N VAL A 69 17.48 -4.74 -1.69
CA VAL A 69 18.73 -5.06 -2.40
C VAL A 69 18.49 -5.21 -3.89
#